data_AF-A0A5C7SKM7-F1
#
_entry.id   AF-A0A5C7SKM7-F1
#
_cell.length_a   1.000
_cell.length_b   1.000
_cell.length_c   1.000
_cell.angle_alpha   90.00
_cell.angle_beta   90.00
_cell.angle_gamma   90.00
#
_symmetry.space_group_name_H-M   'P 1'
#
loop_
_entity.id
_entity.type
_entity.pdbx_description
1 polymer ?
#
loop_
_entity_poly.entity_id
_entity_poly.type
_entity_poly.pdbx_seq_one_letter_code
_entity_poly.pdbx_strand_id
1 'polypeptide(L)' 'MSPELQAALDKANEWMRTATLEQLEAMWKAQRESWVRAFAPCEHGDPDWETCPGCLQDAADRRAMITANQPQSQGGATS' A
#
# COMPACT_ATOMS: atom_id res chain seq x y z
N MET A 1 22.25 7.37 -5.24
CA MET A 1 20.99 6.78 -5.73
C MET A 1 21.26 5.34 -6.11
N SER A 2 20.41 4.38 -5.73
CA SER A 2 20.66 2.97 -6.07
C SER A 2 20.41 2.74 -7.57
N PRO A 3 21.08 1.75 -8.19
CA PRO A 3 20.83 1.37 -9.59
C PRO A 3 19.37 0.98 -9.85
N GLU A 4 18.74 0.30 -8.89
CA GLU A 4 17.34 -0.13 -8.95
C GLU A 4 16.39 1.08 -8.99
N LEU A 5 16.65 2.10 -8.15
CA LEU A 5 15.85 3.33 -8.12
C LEU A 5 16.01 4.12 -9.43
N GLN A 6 17.23 4.21 -9.97
CA GLN A 6 17.45 4.87 -11.26
C GLN A 6 16.68 4.15 -12.38
N ALA A 7 16.74 2.82 -12.45
CA ALA A 7 16.03 2.04 -13.47
C ALA A 7 14.50 2.20 -13.38
N ALA A 8 13.95 2.28 -12.16
CA ALA A 8 12.53 2.54 -11.95
C ALA A 8 12.11 3.94 -12.45
N LEU A 9 12.92 4.96 -12.17
CA LEU A 9 12.68 6.33 -12.64
C LEU A 9 12.76 6.42 -14.17
N ASP A 10 13.75 5.78 -14.77
CA ASP A 10 13.92 5.78 -16.23
C ASP A 10 12.72 5.13 -16.93
N LYS A 11 12.24 4.01 -16.39
CA LYS A 11 11.03 3.33 -16.89
C LYS A 11 9.79 4.21 -16.78
N ALA A 12 9.60 4.89 -15.65
CA ALA A 12 8.47 5.80 -15.46
C ALA A 12 8.52 6.99 -16.43
N ASN A 13 9.70 7.57 -16.63
CA ASN A 13 9.92 8.67 -17.55
C ASN A 13 9.70 8.27 -19.02
N GLU A 14 10.12 7.06 -19.41
CA GLU A 14 9.86 6.51 -20.74
C GLU A 14 8.35 6.30 -20.97
N TRP A 15 7.64 5.73 -19.99
CA TRP A 15 6.19 5.58 -20.08
C TRP A 15 5.49 6.93 -20.23
N MET A 16 5.84 7.93 -19.41
CA MET A 16 5.24 9.27 -19.49
C MET A 16 5.44 9.95 -20.85
N ARG A 17 6.60 9.73 -21.50
CA ARG A 17 6.90 10.30 -22.82
C ARG A 17 6.15 9.61 -23.97
N THR A 18 5.79 8.35 -23.79
CA THR A 18 5.21 7.51 -24.86
C THR A 18 3.73 7.19 -24.64
N ALA A 19 3.19 7.51 -23.47
CA ALA A 19 1.78 7.31 -23.15
C ALA A 19 0.88 8.11 -24.10
N THR A 20 -0.19 7.46 -24.53
CA THR A 20 -1.28 8.12 -25.27
C THR A 20 -2.08 9.04 -24.35
N LEU A 21 -2.82 9.98 -24.94
CA LEU A 21 -3.72 10.86 -24.18
C LEU A 21 -4.73 10.06 -23.34
N GLU A 22 -5.32 9.01 -23.90
CA GLU A 22 -6.27 8.14 -23.19
C GLU A 22 -5.64 7.46 -21.96
N GLN A 23 -4.39 6.99 -22.09
CA GLN A 23 -3.66 6.38 -20.97
C GLN A 23 -3.31 7.40 -19.88
N LEU A 24 -2.94 8.62 -20.26
CA LEU A 24 -2.68 9.70 -19.31
C LEU A 24 -3.96 10.09 -18.57
N GLU A 25 -5.08 10.24 -19.27
CA GLU A 25 -6.38 10.52 -18.68
C GLU A 25 -6.82 9.42 -17.71
N ALA A 26 -6.65 8.15 -18.09
CA ALA A 26 -6.94 7.01 -17.22
C ALA A 26 -6.07 7.01 -15.95
N MET A 27 -4.76 7.27 -16.08
CA MET A 27 -3.87 7.41 -14.93
C MET A 27 -4.31 8.54 -14.00
N TRP A 28 -4.62 9.71 -14.56
CA TRP A 28 -5.00 10.89 -13.78
C TRP A 28 -6.33 10.68 -13.06
N LYS A 29 -7.29 10.03 -13.74
CA LYS A 29 -8.56 9.63 -13.13
C LYS A 29 -8.33 8.67 -11.95
N ALA A 30 -7.52 7.62 -12.15
CA ALA A 30 -7.20 6.67 -11.09
C ALA A 30 -6.49 7.32 -9.90
N GLN A 31 -5.55 8.24 -10.15
CA GLN A 31 -4.86 8.98 -9.10
C GLN A 31 -5.83 9.87 -8.31
N ARG A 32 -6.74 10.56 -9.01
CA ARG A 32 -7.77 11.39 -8.37
C ARG A 32 -8.70 10.55 -7.49
N GLU A 33 -9.16 9.40 -7.98
CA GLU A 33 -10.00 8.48 -7.20
C GLU A 33 -9.26 7.94 -5.97
N SER A 34 -7.97 7.62 -6.10
CA SER A 34 -7.14 7.21 -4.97
C SER A 34 -7.00 8.34 -3.93
N TRP A 35 -6.77 9.57 -4.39
CA TRP A 35 -6.68 10.74 -3.52
C TRP A 35 -7.99 10.96 -2.77
N VAL A 36 -9.13 10.98 -3.47
CA VAL A 36 -10.45 11.15 -2.85
C VAL A 36 -10.73 10.05 -1.82
N ARG A 37 -10.38 8.80 -2.11
CA ARG A 37 -10.52 7.69 -1.15
C ARG A 37 -9.68 7.88 0.11
N ALA A 38 -8.49 8.49 0.01
CA ALA A 38 -7.65 8.75 1.18
C ALA A 38 -8.25 9.75 2.16
N PHE A 39 -9.21 10.59 1.71
CA PHE A 39 -9.95 11.52 2.57
C PHE A 39 -11.39 11.08 2.84
N ALA A 40 -11.80 9.93 2.31
CA ALA A 40 -13.08 9.35 2.64
C ALA A 40 -13.04 8.81 4.08
N PRO A 41 -14.17 8.85 4.81
CA PRO A 41 -14.29 8.13 6.07
C PRO A 41 -13.90 6.67 5.88
N CYS A 42 -13.36 6.06 6.94
CA CYS A 42 -13.09 4.64 6.97
C CYS A 42 -14.38 3.82 6.84
N GLU A 43 -14.26 2.50 6.70
CA GLU A 43 -15.40 1.58 6.57
C GLU A 43 -16.35 1.63 7.79
N HIS A 44 -15.88 2.18 8.92
CA HIS A 44 -16.64 2.39 10.14
C HIS A 44 -17.32 3.78 10.23
N GLY A 45 -17.12 4.64 9.23
CA GLY A 45 -17.69 5.99 9.15
C GLY A 45 -16.89 7.08 9.87
N ASP A 46 -15.69 6.78 10.37
CA ASP A 46 -14.79 7.74 11.02
C ASP A 46 -13.87 8.43 9.99
N PRO A 47 -13.75 9.76 9.99
CA PRO A 47 -12.81 10.47 9.11
C PRO A 47 -11.33 10.17 9.41
N ASP A 48 -10.99 9.70 10.61
CA ASP A 48 -9.61 9.42 11.01
C ASP A 48 -9.35 7.90 11.12
N TRP A 49 -8.65 7.36 10.12
CA TRP A 49 -8.27 5.95 10.05
C TRP A 49 -7.29 5.53 11.17
N GLU A 50 -6.49 6.46 11.69
CA GLU A 50 -5.45 6.15 12.69
C GLU A 50 -6.02 6.04 14.10
N THR A 51 -7.11 6.76 14.38
CA THR A 51 -7.73 6.79 15.71
C THR A 51 -9.08 6.09 15.78
N CYS A 52 -9.67 5.73 14.63
CA CYS A 52 -10.92 4.96 14.58
C CYS A 52 -10.79 3.63 15.36
N PRO A 53 -11.62 3.39 16.39
CA PRO A 53 -11.56 2.16 17.18
C PRO A 53 -11.76 0.88 16.36
N GLY A 54 -12.62 0.93 15.33
CA GLY A 54 -12.84 -0.21 14.43
C GLY A 54 -11.60 -0.54 13.60
N CYS A 55 -10.96 0.47 13.01
CA CYS A 55 -9.74 0.27 12.22
C CYS A 55 -8.57 -0.26 13.06
N LEU A 56 -8.45 0.22 14.31
CA LEU A 56 -7.44 -0.28 15.25
C LEU A 56 -7.68 -1.75 15.62
N GLN A 57 -8.94 -2.13 15.84
CA GLN A 57 -9.30 -3.52 16.14
C GLN A 57 -9.01 -4.43 14.94
N ASP A 58 -9.42 -4.04 13.73
CA ASP A 58 -9.14 -4.79 12.50
C ASP A 58 -7.63 -5.00 12.28
N ALA A 59 -6.82 -3.96 12.54
CA ALA A 59 -5.38 -4.04 12.43
C ALA A 59 -4.78 -5.01 13.47
N ALA A 60 -5.29 -4.99 14.71
CA ALA A 60 -4.89 -5.93 15.76
C ALA A 60 -5.23 -7.38 15.39
N ASP A 61 -6.42 -7.62 14.85
CA ASP A 61 -6.88 -8.94 14.44
C ASP A 61 -6.04 -9.49 13.29
N ARG A 62 -5.76 -8.68 12.26
CA ARG A 62 -4.86 -9.06 11.15
C ARG A 62 -3.45 -9.39 11.66
N ARG A 63 -2.92 -8.62 12.61
CA ARG A 63 -1.62 -8.89 13.22
C ARG A 63 -1.62 -10.23 13.96
N ALA A 64 -2.65 -10.50 14.74
CA ALA A 64 -2.80 -11.77 15.44
C ALA A 64 -2.85 -12.96 14.47
N MET A 65 -3.57 -12.84 13.34
CA MET A 65 -3.61 -13.87 12.30
C MET A 65 -2.24 -14.12 11.66
N ILE A 66 -1.46 -13.08 11.38
CA ILE A 66 -0.11 -13.22 10.81
C ILE A 66 0.81 -13.92 11.81
N THR A 67 0.76 -13.53 13.09
CA THR A 67 1.58 -14.15 14.14
C THR A 67 1.18 -15.61 14.40
N ALA A 68 -0.10 -15.94 14.37
CA ALA A 68 -0.58 -17.31 14.56
C ALA A 68 -0.17 -18.27 13.43
N ASN A 69 0.02 -17.75 12.22
CA ASN A 69 0.42 -18.54 11.05
C ASN A 69 1.91 -18.44 10.70
N GLN A 70 2.74 -17.79 11.54
CA GLN A 70 4.18 -17.84 11.34
C GLN A 70 4.69 -19.25 11.65
N PRO A 71 5.40 -19.92 10.72
CA PRO A 71 6.06 -21.18 11.04
C PRO A 71 7.06 -20.91 12.15
N GLN A 72 6.93 -21.63 13.27
CA GLN A 72 7.90 -21.56 14.34
C GLN A 72 9.24 -22.00 13.78
N SER A 73 10.15 -21.05 13.54
CA SER A 73 11.54 -21.34 13.28
C SER A 73 12.07 -22.05 14.52
N GLN A 74 12.15 -23.38 14.46
CA GLN A 74 12.73 -24.19 15.52
C GLN A 74 14.14 -23.66 15.78
N GLY A 75 14.35 -23.15 16.99
CA GLY A 75 15.65 -22.69 17.44
C GLY A 75 16.64 -23.86 17.36
N GLY A 76 17.57 -23.76 16.42
CA GLY A 76 18.81 -24.51 16.47
C GLY A 76 19.61 -24.01 17.66
N ALA A 77 19.44 -24.65 18.81
CA ALA A 77 20.26 -24.44 19.98
C ALA A 77 20.96 -25.76 20.35
N THR A 78 22.29 -25.68 20.33
CA THR A 78 23.28 -26.46 21.10
C THR A 78 23.45 -27.94 20.75
N SER A 79 24.61 -28.31 20.21
CA SER A 79 25.80 -28.69 21.00
C SER A 79 27.03 -28.82 20.11
#